data_AF-A0A660QGY7-F1
#
_entry.id   AF-A0A660QGY7-F1
#
_cell.length_a   1.000
_cell.length_b   1.000
_cell.length_c   1.000
_cell.angle_alpha   90.00
_cell.angle_beta   90.00
_cell.angle_gamma   90.00
#
_symmetry.space_group_name_H-M   'P 1'
#
loop_
_entity.id
_entity.type
_entity.pdbx_description
1 polymer ?
#
loop_
_entity_poly.entity_id
_entity_poly.type
_entity_poly.pdbx_seq_one_letter_code
_entity_poly.pdbx_strand_id
1 'polypeptide(L)' 'DVVLKSFGQNKIQVIKVVREITSLGLKEAKDLVEKAGTPDAVVKSGVTKEEAEEIKKKLEEVGAEVELK' A
#
# COMPACT_ATOMS: atom_id res chain seq x y z
N ASP A 1 -6.83 -4.29 8.37
CA ASP A 1 -6.48 -3.23 7.40
C ASP A 1 -4.99 -3.22 7.11
N VAL A 2 -4.64 -2.99 5.87
CA VAL A 2 -3.27 -2.80 5.40
C VAL A 2 -3.06 -1.30 5.19
N VAL A 3 -2.20 -0.68 6.00
CA VAL A 3 -1.93 0.76 5.96
C VAL A 3 -0.51 1.02 5.49
N LEU A 4 -0.35 1.88 4.50
CA LEU A 4 0.96 2.27 3.98
C LEU A 4 1.60 3.33 4.89
N LYS A 5 2.66 2.98 5.61
CA LYS A 5 3.43 3.90 6.48
C LYS A 5 4.44 4.73 5.70
N SER A 6 5.11 4.11 4.73
CA SER A 6 6.12 4.77 3.92
C SER A 6 6.22 4.08 2.58
N PHE A 7 6.59 4.80 1.53
CA PHE A 7 6.95 4.23 0.23
C PHE A 7 8.46 4.16 0.01
N GLY A 8 9.24 4.45 1.07
CA GLY A 8 10.70 4.45 1.03
C GLY A 8 11.24 5.36 -0.09
N GLN A 9 12.21 4.86 -0.85
CA GLN A 9 12.79 5.58 -2.00
C GLN A 9 12.13 5.21 -3.34
N ASN A 10 11.22 4.23 -3.35
CA ASN A 10 10.74 3.55 -4.56
C ASN A 10 9.29 3.90 -4.89
N LYS A 11 8.93 5.19 -4.77
CA LYS A 11 7.54 5.69 -4.94
C LYS A 11 6.81 5.12 -6.16
N ILE A 12 7.47 5.06 -7.32
CA ILE A 12 6.86 4.56 -8.56
C ILE A 12 6.55 3.05 -8.49
N GLN A 13 7.43 2.26 -7.89
CA GLN A 13 7.20 0.82 -7.73
C GLN A 13 6.06 0.56 -6.74
N VAL A 14 6.02 1.30 -5.63
CA VAL A 14 4.92 1.22 -4.66
C VAL A 14 3.58 1.59 -5.32
N ILE A 15 3.54 2.65 -6.14
CA ILE A 15 2.32 3.00 -6.90
C ILE A 15 1.88 1.86 -7.83
N LYS A 16 2.80 1.16 -8.50
CA LYS A 16 2.44 0.01 -9.34
C LYS A 16 1.76 -1.09 -8.52
N VAL A 17 2.37 -1.49 -7.40
CA VAL A 17 1.82 -2.53 -6.52
C VAL A 17 0.48 -2.10 -5.91
N VAL A 18 0.35 -0.85 -5.47
CA VAL A 18 -0.93 -0.30 -4.97
C VAL A 18 -2.01 -0.38 -6.05
N ARG A 19 -1.71 -0.04 -7.31
CA ARG A 19 -2.67 -0.15 -8.42
C ARG A 19 -3.07 -1.60 -8.71
N GLU A 20 -2.13 -2.53 -8.66
CA GLU A 20 -2.42 -3.95 -8.85
C GLU A 20 -3.36 -4.49 -7.75
N ILE A 21 -3.18 -4.04 -6.50
CA ILE A 21 -3.97 -4.51 -5.35
C ILE A 21 -5.36 -3.85 -5.30
N THR A 22 -5.43 -2.56 -5.59
CA THR A 22 -6.65 -1.74 -5.40
C THR A 22 -7.45 -1.51 -6.67
N SER A 23 -6.87 -1.78 -7.84
CA SER A 23 -7.43 -1.44 -9.15
C SER A 23 -7.73 0.06 -9.35
N LEU A 24 -7.15 0.93 -8.53
CA LEU A 24 -7.28 2.38 -8.64
C LEU A 24 -6.62 2.93 -9.92
N GLY A 25 -7.13 4.06 -10.39
CA GLY A 25 -6.49 4.84 -11.44
C GLY A 25 -5.12 5.38 -11.02
N LEU A 26 -4.29 5.81 -11.99
CA LEU A 26 -2.94 6.32 -11.71
C LEU A 26 -2.95 7.51 -10.75
N LYS A 27 -3.93 8.41 -10.90
CA LYS A 27 -4.09 9.58 -10.03
C LYS A 27 -4.42 9.16 -8.59
N GLU A 28 -5.44 8.34 -8.42
CA GLU A 28 -5.91 7.89 -7.11
C GLU A 28 -4.86 7.07 -6.36
N ALA A 29 -4.16 6.18 -7.06
CA ALA A 29 -3.07 5.41 -6.45
C ALA A 29 -1.87 6.29 -6.06
N LYS A 30 -1.55 7.30 -6.87
CA LYS A 30 -0.53 8.30 -6.50
C LYS A 30 -0.96 9.08 -5.27
N ASP A 31 -2.21 9.55 -5.23
CA ASP A 31 -2.76 10.30 -4.10
C ASP A 31 -2.77 9.45 -2.82
N LEU A 32 -3.07 8.14 -2.90
CA LEU A 32 -2.99 7.20 -1.78
C LEU A 32 -1.54 7.05 -1.29
N VAL A 33 -0.59 6.81 -2.19
CA VAL A 33 0.82 6.65 -1.83
C VAL A 33 1.40 7.94 -1.25
N GLU A 34 0.98 9.11 -1.74
CA GLU A 34 1.39 10.41 -1.18
C GLU A 34 0.86 10.67 0.23
N LYS A 35 -0.20 9.98 0.65
CA LYS A 35 -0.71 10.00 2.02
C LYS A 35 0.01 9.03 2.96
N ALA A 36 1.03 8.30 2.50
CA ALA A 36 1.75 7.34 3.33
C ALA A 36 2.17 7.94 4.68
N GLY A 37 1.96 7.19 5.77
CA GLY A 37 2.22 7.62 7.14
C GLY A 37 1.01 8.28 7.82
N THR A 38 -0.06 8.53 7.07
CA THR A 38 -1.35 8.94 7.64
C THR A 38 -2.26 7.74 7.88
N PRO A 39 -3.23 7.82 8.81
CA PRO A 39 -4.23 6.78 9.02
C PRO A 39 -5.08 6.46 7.77
N ASP A 40 -5.20 7.42 6.86
CA ASP A 40 -6.04 7.32 5.65
C ASP A 40 -5.34 6.63 4.47
N ALA A 41 -4.06 6.26 4.62
CA ALA A 41 -3.29 5.51 3.62
C ALA A 41 -3.64 4.01 3.62
N VAL A 42 -4.93 3.69 3.72
CA VAL A 42 -5.43 2.32 3.73
C VAL A 42 -5.36 1.77 2.31
N VAL A 43 -4.47 0.80 2.09
CA VAL A 43 -4.34 0.10 0.82
C VAL A 43 -5.48 -0.90 0.66
N LYS A 44 -5.85 -1.61 1.72
CA LYS A 44 -7.00 -2.53 1.70
C LYS A 44 -7.55 -2.75 3.09
N SER A 45 -8.87 -2.87 3.20
CA SER A 45 -9.59 -3.10 4.46
C SER A 45 -10.43 -4.36 4.38
N GLY A 46 -10.77 -4.94 5.55
CA GLY A 46 -11.65 -6.11 5.64
C GLY A 46 -11.09 -7.40 5.01
N VAL A 47 -9.76 -7.48 4.83
CA VAL A 47 -9.06 -8.65 4.31
C VAL A 47 -8.76 -9.67 5.40
N THR A 48 -8.58 -10.94 5.04
CA THR A 48 -8.13 -11.96 6.01
C THR A 48 -6.69 -11.69 6.43
N LYS A 49 -6.25 -12.33 7.51
CA LYS A 49 -4.86 -12.19 7.98
C LYS A 49 -3.87 -12.66 6.90
N GLU A 50 -4.18 -13.75 6.20
CA GLU A 50 -3.35 -14.30 5.14
C GLU A 50 -3.22 -13.32 3.96
N GLU A 51 -4.33 -12.73 3.51
CA GLU A 51 -4.32 -11.74 2.43
C GLU A 51 -3.58 -10.45 2.86
N ALA A 52 -3.76 -10.02 4.11
CA ALA A 52 -3.06 -8.87 4.66
C ALA A 52 -1.53 -9.06 4.65
N GLU A 53 -1.05 -10.22 5.07
CA GLU A 53 0.37 -10.58 5.07
C GLU A 53 0.92 -10.69 3.63
N GLU A 54 0.15 -11.24 2.68
CA GLU A 54 0.56 -11.30 1.27
C GLU A 54 0.72 -9.88 0.67
N ILE A 55 -0.25 -9.00 0.93
CA ILE A 55 -0.21 -7.61 0.49
C ILE A 55 0.97 -6.87 1.12
N LYS A 56 1.17 -7.03 2.44
CA LYS A 56 2.30 -6.45 3.15
C LYS A 56 3.61 -6.88 2.50
N LYS A 57 3.79 -8.17 2.26
CA LYS A 57 5.00 -8.70 1.64
C LYS A 57 5.26 -8.08 0.26
N LYS A 58 4.25 -8.01 -0.61
CA LYS A 58 4.40 -7.40 -1.96
C LYS A 58 4.81 -5.93 -1.89
N LEU A 59 4.30 -5.18 -0.92
CA LEU A 59 4.63 -3.77 -0.73
C LEU A 59 6.04 -3.60 -0.12
N GLU A 60 6.41 -4.42 0.87
CA GLU A 60 7.74 -4.40 1.48
C GLU A 60 8.84 -4.83 0.51
N GLU A 61 8.57 -5.77 -0.40
CA GLU A 61 9.50 -6.19 -1.47
C GLU A 61 9.90 -5.05 -2.40
N VAL A 62 9.03 -4.05 -2.59
CA VAL A 62 9.35 -2.84 -3.37
C VAL A 62 9.83 -1.68 -2.51
N GLY A 63 10.07 -1.91 -1.21
CA GLY A 63 10.65 -0.94 -0.28
C GLY A 63 9.66 -0.02 0.42
N ALA A 64 8.37 -0.40 0.47
CA ALA A 64 7.41 0.27 1.34
C ALA A 64 7.50 -0.24 2.78
N GLU A 65 7.00 0.55 3.72
CA GLU A 65 6.72 0.13 5.09
C GLU A 65 5.21 0.04 5.27
N VAL A 66 4.73 -1.07 5.81
CA VAL A 66 3.29 -1.35 5.96
C VAL A 66 2.97 -1.71 7.40
N GLU A 67 1.85 -1.18 7.89
CA GLU A 67 1.26 -1.54 9.16
C GLU A 67 -0.02 -2.34 8.95
N LEU A 68 -0.14 -3.45 9.67
CA LEU A 68 -1.37 -4.24 9.73
C LEU A 68 -2.16 -3.80 10.98
N LYS A 69 -3.39 -3.35 10.79
CA LYS A 69 -4.34 -2.98 11.85
C LYS A 69 -5.53 -3.91 11.87
#